data_AF-A0A9W8YY82-F1
#
_entry.id   AF-A0A9W8YY82-F1
#
_cell.length_a   1.000
_cell.length_b   1.000
_cell.length_c   1.000
_cell.angle_alpha   90.00
_cell.angle_beta   90.00
_cell.angle_gamma   90.00
#
_symmetry.space_group_name_H-M   'P 1'
#
loop_
_entity.id
_entity.type
_entity.pdbx_description
1 polymer ?
#
loop_
_entity_poly.entity_id
_entity_poly.type
_entity_poly.pdbx_seq_one_letter_code
_entity_poly.pdbx_strand_id
1 'polypeptide(L)'
;MSAAAEPKTLEHQVSPIIESERIYLTGIRLVIVLGSVTLVSFLVLLDMSILGTYTYLTFTLLFELGSLICGLATSSSMFIGGRVIAGLGAAGNFNGAFSIISSSVPLDRSPLYTGMMAGFAQLGMVAGPLIGGLLTEHVSWRWCFYINLPIGGVATVLFASIAIPEIMKKEPVSIDLVRRVIPDLDLFGFALFAPTAAMFLMALQFGSGDAYAWNSATIIGLFCGAGVIALIFIAWEIRMGERAMIPGGMLRKRIIWSSCVFGSALISCSVVATNWLPTYFQAVKGEEPTLSGVHLVPTILSALLFVVVTGAMITKQGYYLPWGVFSGVSTAIGAGLISMWTPSTGSGKWIGYQIVFGVGRGAGMQVASTRRKKRVDGHTDASQPIVAIQNAVAPAQIPVSMAVFIFFQNFSTSVAAVISNVIFAQALTKSISQHAPSVSPQAALKAGSGATAVRNIVPAGHEGELPGVLKAYTISLRNVFYLLSSLAVVATVASFALGWKDVRKKQPIAEKAQARDKSGDV
;
A
#
# COMPACT_ATOMS: atom_id res chain seq x y z
N MET A 1 1.89 -71.31 24.89
CA MET A 1 2.32 -70.01 25.45
C MET A 1 2.96 -69.24 24.29
N SER A 2 2.25 -68.65 23.32
CA SER A 2 1.23 -67.58 23.36
C SER A 2 1.60 -66.43 24.30
N ALA A 3 2.10 -65.34 23.72
CA ALA A 3 1.60 -63.99 23.98
C ALA A 3 2.14 -63.05 22.88
N ALA A 4 1.23 -62.65 22.00
CA ALA A 4 1.43 -61.62 20.98
C ALA A 4 1.60 -60.24 21.64
N ALA A 5 2.51 -59.43 21.12
CA ALA A 5 2.55 -58.00 21.40
C ALA A 5 1.98 -57.26 20.18
N GLU A 6 0.74 -56.81 20.31
CA GLU A 6 0.07 -55.94 19.34
C GLU A 6 0.82 -54.60 19.17
N PRO A 7 0.86 -54.04 17.94
CA PRO A 7 1.32 -52.68 17.72
C PRO A 7 0.24 -51.71 18.21
N LYS A 8 0.56 -50.92 19.24
CA LYS A 8 -0.29 -49.80 19.67
C LYS A 8 -0.50 -48.84 18.49
N THR A 9 -1.73 -48.81 18.01
CA THR A 9 -2.26 -47.86 17.03
C THR A 9 -2.05 -46.42 17.52
N LEU A 10 -1.29 -45.65 16.74
CA LEU A 10 -1.06 -44.20 16.88
C LEU A 10 -2.28 -43.37 16.44
N GLU A 11 -3.50 -43.82 16.73
CA GLU A 11 -4.73 -43.16 16.28
C GLU A 11 -5.54 -42.47 17.39
N HIS A 12 -5.08 -42.49 18.64
CA HIS A 12 -5.90 -41.98 19.76
C HIS A 12 -5.28 -40.88 20.64
N GLN A 13 -4.45 -40.01 20.06
CA GLN A 13 -4.05 -38.75 20.71
C GLN A 13 -4.05 -37.53 19.76
N VAL A 14 -4.97 -37.48 18.80
CA VAL A 14 -5.34 -36.21 18.16
C VAL A 14 -6.32 -35.51 19.10
N SER A 15 -5.79 -34.62 19.93
CA SER A 15 -6.55 -33.80 20.86
C SER A 15 -7.71 -33.06 20.15
N PRO A 16 -8.90 -32.92 20.79
CA PRO A 16 -10.02 -32.14 20.25
C PRO A 16 -9.70 -30.64 20.07
N ILE A 17 -8.51 -30.20 20.51
CA ILE A 17 -8.02 -28.82 20.38
C ILE A 17 -7.75 -28.47 18.90
N ILE A 18 -7.28 -29.42 18.08
CA ILE A 18 -6.95 -29.18 16.66
C ILE A 18 -8.24 -29.03 15.82
N GLU A 19 -9.35 -29.63 16.25
CA GLU A 19 -10.61 -29.54 15.53
C GLU A 19 -11.26 -28.15 15.69
N SER A 20 -10.93 -27.41 16.76
CA SER A 20 -11.36 -26.02 16.99
C SER A 20 -10.54 -24.97 16.22
N GLU A 21 -9.40 -25.34 15.63
CA GLU A 21 -8.55 -24.46 14.82
C GLU A 21 -9.01 -24.35 13.36
N ARG A 22 -10.04 -25.11 12.96
CA ARG A 22 -10.75 -24.87 11.70
C ARG A 22 -11.65 -23.65 11.88
N ILE A 23 -11.14 -22.47 11.53
CA ILE A 23 -11.86 -21.41 10.80
C ILE A 23 -10.84 -20.32 10.47
N TYR A 24 -10.45 -20.27 9.20
CA TYR A 24 -9.82 -19.10 8.58
C TYR A 24 -10.71 -17.87 8.82
N LEU A 25 -10.09 -16.75 9.25
CA LEU A 25 -10.62 -15.38 9.28
C LEU A 25 -12.16 -15.27 9.26
N THR A 26 -12.83 -15.17 10.41
CA THR A 26 -14.25 -14.80 10.46
C THR A 26 -14.49 -13.46 11.15
N GLY A 27 -15.36 -12.68 10.51
CA GLY A 27 -16.12 -11.54 11.05
C GLY A 27 -15.28 -10.44 11.71
N ILE A 28 -15.37 -10.35 13.03
CA ILE A 28 -14.75 -9.31 13.87
C ILE A 28 -13.25 -9.12 13.59
N ARG A 29 -12.53 -10.22 13.29
CA ARG A 29 -11.06 -10.21 13.15
C ARG A 29 -10.59 -9.45 11.90
N LEU A 30 -11.37 -9.49 10.84
CA LEU A 30 -11.09 -8.80 9.58
C LEU A 30 -11.72 -7.39 9.56
N VAL A 31 -12.85 -7.19 10.26
CA VAL A 31 -13.42 -5.87 10.56
C VAL A 31 -12.43 -4.99 11.33
N ILE A 32 -11.66 -5.56 12.25
CA ILE A 32 -10.63 -4.79 12.99
C ILE A 32 -9.47 -4.41 12.06
N VAL A 33 -9.01 -5.28 11.15
CA VAL A 33 -7.97 -4.94 10.15
C VAL A 33 -8.44 -3.87 9.18
N LEU A 34 -9.64 -4.03 8.65
CA LEU A 34 -10.21 -3.09 7.68
C LEU A 34 -10.60 -1.78 8.35
N GLY A 35 -11.15 -1.85 9.57
CA GLY A 35 -11.40 -0.75 10.48
C GLY A 35 -10.11 -0.01 10.84
N SER A 36 -8.98 -0.70 10.96
CA SER A 36 -7.68 -0.09 11.20
C SER A 36 -7.15 0.63 9.97
N VAL A 37 -7.25 0.05 8.76
CA VAL A 37 -6.84 0.72 7.51
C VAL A 37 -7.69 1.96 7.24
N THR A 38 -8.97 1.92 7.59
CA THR A 38 -9.87 3.07 7.49
C THR A 38 -9.61 4.07 8.62
N LEU A 39 -9.37 3.64 9.85
CA LEU A 39 -8.99 4.51 10.98
C LEU A 39 -7.63 5.17 10.74
N VAL A 40 -6.65 4.48 10.15
CA VAL A 40 -5.40 5.02 9.60
C VAL A 40 -5.70 6.14 8.62
N SER A 41 -6.64 5.90 7.70
CA SER A 41 -7.05 6.88 6.69
C SER A 41 -7.83 8.07 7.29
N PHE A 42 -8.49 7.88 8.43
CA PHE A 42 -9.16 8.92 9.20
C PHE A 42 -8.19 9.72 10.09
N LEU A 43 -7.21 9.06 10.68
CA LEU A 43 -6.11 9.71 11.40
C LEU A 43 -5.21 10.51 10.43
N VAL A 44 -5.20 10.16 9.13
CA VAL A 44 -4.61 10.99 8.06
C VAL A 44 -5.42 12.27 7.81
N LEU A 45 -6.71 12.27 8.12
CA LEU A 45 -7.61 13.43 7.99
C LEU A 45 -7.68 14.28 9.27
N LEU A 46 -7.10 13.82 10.39
CA LEU A 46 -6.96 14.64 11.58
C LEU A 46 -6.10 15.86 11.24
N ASP A 47 -6.69 17.02 11.48
CA ASP A 47 -6.14 18.31 11.13
C ASP A 47 -4.68 18.47 11.59
N MET A 48 -3.85 19.00 10.69
CA MET A 48 -2.42 19.28 10.90
C MET A 48 -2.20 20.28 12.05
N SER A 49 -3.26 20.90 12.56
CA SER A 49 -3.27 21.79 13.72
C SER A 49 -3.02 21.09 15.07
N ILE A 50 -3.20 19.76 15.16
CA ILE A 50 -3.14 19.02 16.44
C ILE A 50 -1.83 18.23 16.62
N LEU A 51 -1.14 17.88 15.53
CA LEU A 51 0.04 17.01 15.54
C LEU A 51 1.28 17.74 16.06
N GLY A 52 1.53 17.65 17.37
CA GLY A 52 2.80 18.05 17.99
C GLY A 52 3.84 16.93 18.01
N THR A 53 5.05 17.26 18.48
CA THR A 53 6.15 16.31 18.72
C THR A 53 5.69 15.13 19.57
N TYR A 54 4.91 15.38 20.62
CA TYR A 54 4.37 14.32 21.50
C TYR A 54 3.39 13.40 20.77
N THR A 55 2.55 13.93 19.89
CA THR A 55 1.61 13.14 19.09
C THR A 55 2.37 12.21 18.13
N TYR A 56 3.41 12.71 17.47
CA TYR A 56 4.29 11.89 16.62
C TYR A 56 4.97 10.77 17.43
N LEU A 57 5.47 11.07 18.63
CA LEU A 57 6.06 10.07 19.53
C LEU A 57 5.05 9.02 19.99
N THR A 58 3.79 9.41 20.26
CA THR A 58 2.71 8.46 20.58
C THR A 58 2.44 7.52 19.41
N PHE A 59 2.38 8.03 18.18
CA PHE A 59 2.21 7.18 16.99
C PHE A 59 3.42 6.28 16.73
N THR A 60 4.62 6.76 17.02
CA THR A 60 5.85 5.95 16.97
C THR A 60 5.77 4.81 17.98
N LEU A 61 5.37 5.09 19.23
CA LEU A 61 5.17 4.08 20.26
C LEU A 61 4.11 3.05 19.85
N LEU A 62 2.99 3.48 19.27
CA LEU A 62 1.95 2.58 18.76
C LEU A 62 2.50 1.69 17.64
N PHE A 63 3.27 2.24 16.70
CA PHE A 63 3.91 1.48 15.64
C PHE A 63 4.82 0.38 16.21
N GLU A 64 5.68 0.75 17.17
CA GLU A 64 6.60 -0.19 17.81
C GLU A 64 5.89 -1.25 18.64
N LEU A 65 4.86 -0.88 19.41
CA LEU A 65 4.04 -1.84 20.15
C LEU A 65 3.37 -2.84 19.20
N GLY A 66 2.79 -2.36 18.09
CA GLY A 66 2.21 -3.22 17.07
C GLY A 66 3.25 -4.15 16.43
N SER A 67 4.46 -3.64 16.17
CA SER A 67 5.58 -4.44 15.66
C SER A 67 6.01 -5.53 16.66
N LEU A 68 6.11 -5.19 17.96
CA LEU A 68 6.41 -6.14 19.02
C LEU A 68 5.36 -7.25 19.11
N ILE A 69 4.07 -6.90 19.05
CA ILE A 69 2.96 -7.87 19.06
C ILE A 69 3.03 -8.80 17.83
N CYS A 70 3.40 -8.27 16.66
CA CYS A 70 3.60 -9.09 15.45
C CYS A 70 4.78 -10.07 15.62
N GLY A 71 5.89 -9.62 16.19
CA GLY A 71 7.06 -10.47 16.43
C GLY A 71 6.80 -11.57 17.46
N LEU A 72 6.04 -11.26 18.51
CA LEU A 72 5.64 -12.20 19.56
C LEU A 72 4.41 -13.04 19.21
N ALA A 73 3.86 -12.90 18.01
CA ALA A 73 2.61 -13.56 17.65
C ALA A 73 2.71 -15.09 17.71
N THR A 74 1.81 -15.69 18.50
CA THR A 74 1.61 -17.14 18.61
C THR A 74 0.36 -17.61 17.87
N SER A 75 -0.52 -16.69 17.48
CA SER A 75 -1.72 -16.97 16.70
C SER A 75 -1.91 -15.95 15.58
N SER A 76 -2.61 -16.34 14.51
CA SER A 76 -2.95 -15.42 13.41
C SER A 76 -3.77 -14.23 13.89
N SER A 77 -4.62 -14.41 14.90
CA SER A 77 -5.42 -13.33 15.51
C SER A 77 -4.54 -12.29 16.21
N MET A 78 -3.54 -12.74 16.97
CA MET A 78 -2.57 -11.85 17.62
C MET A 78 -1.76 -11.08 16.57
N PHE A 79 -1.29 -11.77 15.52
CA PHE A 79 -0.57 -11.15 14.41
C PHE A 79 -1.41 -10.07 13.72
N ILE A 80 -2.67 -10.38 13.42
CA ILE A 80 -3.64 -9.45 12.85
C ILE A 80 -3.84 -8.22 13.75
N GLY A 81 -4.06 -8.42 15.05
CA GLY A 81 -4.19 -7.33 16.02
C GLY A 81 -2.94 -6.46 16.10
N GLY A 82 -1.75 -7.07 16.06
CA GLY A 82 -0.49 -6.33 15.97
C GLY A 82 -0.39 -5.48 14.70
N ARG A 83 -0.81 -6.02 13.55
CA ARG A 83 -0.81 -5.30 12.25
C ARG A 83 -1.78 -4.11 12.25
N VAL A 84 -2.89 -4.22 12.97
CA VAL A 84 -3.85 -3.12 13.18
C VAL A 84 -3.20 -1.98 13.96
N ILE A 85 -2.59 -2.29 15.10
CA ILE A 85 -1.93 -1.29 15.95
C ILE A 85 -0.75 -0.66 15.20
N ALA A 86 0.07 -1.47 14.52
CA ALA A 86 1.18 -0.99 13.71
C ALA A 86 0.69 -0.11 12.55
N GLY A 87 -0.42 -0.48 11.90
CA GLY A 87 -1.05 0.35 10.86
C GLY A 87 -1.39 1.74 11.37
N LEU A 88 -2.07 1.82 12.53
CA LEU A 88 -2.44 3.08 13.17
C LEU A 88 -1.22 3.97 13.48
N GLY A 89 -0.16 3.37 14.03
CA GLY A 89 1.10 4.06 14.26
C GLY A 89 1.74 4.58 12.95
N ALA A 90 1.74 3.76 11.89
CA ALA A 90 2.31 4.13 10.60
C ALA A 90 1.58 5.32 9.94
N ALA A 91 0.26 5.42 10.09
CA ALA A 91 -0.51 6.57 9.59
C ALA A 91 -0.07 7.88 10.22
N GLY A 92 0.03 7.90 11.55
CA GLY A 92 0.42 9.08 12.30
C GLY A 92 1.88 9.47 12.08
N ASN A 93 2.77 8.47 11.93
CA ASN A 93 4.16 8.71 11.59
C ASN A 93 4.31 9.35 10.20
N PHE A 94 3.59 8.84 9.20
CA PHE A 94 3.69 9.37 7.84
C PHE A 94 3.22 10.82 7.77
N ASN A 95 2.05 11.14 8.36
CA ASN A 95 1.54 12.53 8.35
C ASN A 95 2.31 13.45 9.28
N GLY A 96 2.62 13.01 10.49
CA GLY A 96 3.36 13.81 11.44
C GLY A 96 4.77 14.16 10.93
N ALA A 97 5.38 13.32 10.09
CA ALA A 97 6.63 13.67 9.41
C ALA A 97 6.45 14.86 8.45
N PHE A 98 5.36 14.91 7.66
CA PHE A 98 5.03 16.10 6.86
C PHE A 98 4.77 17.33 7.73
N SER A 99 4.05 17.19 8.85
CA SER A 99 3.77 18.29 9.78
C SER A 99 5.06 18.85 10.38
N ILE A 100 5.96 17.98 10.84
CA ILE A 100 7.26 18.37 11.42
C ILE A 100 8.12 19.06 10.37
N ILE A 101 8.18 18.56 9.13
CA ILE A 101 8.93 19.20 8.05
C ILE A 101 8.36 20.58 7.73
N SER A 102 7.04 20.71 7.62
CA SER A 102 6.39 22.01 7.40
C SER A 102 6.61 22.99 8.56
N SER A 103 6.83 22.46 9.77
CA SER A 103 7.05 23.23 10.98
C SER A 103 8.52 23.64 11.22
N SER A 104 9.45 22.79 10.80
CA SER A 104 10.88 22.95 11.13
C SER A 104 11.66 23.64 10.02
N VAL A 105 11.11 23.63 8.80
CA VAL A 105 11.83 24.06 7.60
C VAL A 105 11.12 25.26 6.98
N PRO A 106 11.85 26.34 6.65
CA PRO A 106 11.31 27.45 5.87
C PRO A 106 10.60 26.99 4.60
N LEU A 107 9.51 27.67 4.21
CA LEU A 107 8.64 27.26 3.11
C LEU A 107 9.37 27.04 1.77
N ASP A 108 10.45 27.77 1.51
CA ASP A 108 11.29 27.62 0.32
C ASP A 108 12.08 26.29 0.29
N ARG A 109 12.42 25.75 1.46
CA ARG A 109 13.19 24.52 1.62
C ARG A 109 12.35 23.30 1.98
N SER A 110 11.17 23.48 2.56
CA SER A 110 10.24 22.38 2.93
C SER A 110 10.12 21.28 1.86
N PRO A 111 10.01 21.62 0.56
CA PRO A 111 9.86 20.62 -0.49
C PRO A 111 11.09 19.75 -0.74
N LEU A 112 12.30 20.30 -0.55
CA LEU A 112 13.55 19.52 -0.61
C LEU A 112 13.54 18.41 0.46
N TYR A 113 13.15 18.76 1.69
CA TYR A 113 13.10 17.80 2.80
C TYR A 113 11.95 16.80 2.66
N THR A 114 10.79 17.25 2.17
CA THR A 114 9.69 16.35 1.79
C THR A 114 10.12 15.37 0.69
N GLY A 115 10.89 15.83 -0.30
CA GLY A 115 11.45 14.98 -1.34
C GLY A 115 12.49 13.99 -0.80
N MET A 116 13.35 14.40 0.13
CA MET A 116 14.27 13.49 0.82
C MET A 116 13.52 12.43 1.62
N MET A 117 12.49 12.82 2.37
CA MET A 117 11.64 11.89 3.13
C MET A 117 10.97 10.87 2.22
N ALA A 118 10.36 11.33 1.11
CA ALA A 118 9.79 10.44 0.11
C ALA A 118 10.87 9.51 -0.50
N GLY A 119 12.07 10.02 -0.76
CA GLY A 119 13.22 9.22 -1.22
C GLY A 119 13.61 8.10 -0.25
N PHE A 120 13.71 8.39 1.05
CA PHE A 120 13.98 7.38 2.08
C PHE A 120 12.86 6.35 2.20
N ALA A 121 11.60 6.78 2.13
CA ALA A 121 10.45 5.86 2.12
C ALA A 121 10.54 4.87 0.94
N GLN A 122 10.93 5.35 -0.25
CA GLN A 122 11.11 4.50 -1.43
C GLN A 122 12.31 3.56 -1.30
N LEU A 123 13.43 4.03 -0.74
CA LEU A 123 14.57 3.17 -0.43
C LEU A 123 14.18 2.06 0.56
N GLY A 124 13.33 2.36 1.55
CA GLY A 124 12.77 1.35 2.46
C GLY A 124 11.90 0.32 1.73
N MET A 125 10.97 0.76 0.87
CA MET A 125 10.15 -0.14 0.05
C MET A 125 10.99 -1.05 -0.85
N VAL A 126 12.11 -0.52 -1.34
CA VAL A 126 13.08 -1.21 -2.18
C VAL A 126 13.92 -2.22 -1.39
N ALA A 127 14.46 -1.82 -0.23
CA ALA A 127 15.32 -2.66 0.58
C ALA A 127 14.53 -3.73 1.35
N GLY A 128 13.21 -3.51 1.53
CA GLY A 128 12.31 -4.40 2.25
C GLY A 128 12.40 -5.88 1.84
N PRO A 129 12.23 -6.23 0.55
CA PRO A 129 12.35 -7.62 0.11
C PRO A 129 13.74 -8.24 0.32
N LEU A 130 14.81 -7.46 0.17
CA LEU A 130 16.19 -7.93 0.36
C LEU A 130 16.48 -8.24 1.83
N ILE A 131 16.22 -7.27 2.71
CA ILE A 131 16.43 -7.41 4.16
C ILE A 131 15.44 -8.45 4.71
N GLY A 132 14.18 -8.41 4.28
CA GLY A 132 13.15 -9.35 4.69
C GLY A 132 13.45 -10.79 4.28
N GLY A 133 13.99 -11.01 3.07
CA GLY A 133 14.46 -12.30 2.61
C GLY A 133 15.57 -12.87 3.49
N LEU A 134 16.62 -12.07 3.72
CA LEU A 134 17.75 -12.44 4.59
C LEU A 134 17.31 -12.79 6.02
N LEU A 135 16.46 -11.96 6.62
CA LEU A 135 15.97 -12.18 7.98
C LEU A 135 15.08 -13.42 8.07
N THR A 136 14.22 -13.64 7.06
CA THR A 136 13.30 -14.78 7.03
C THR A 136 14.03 -16.11 6.86
N GLU A 137 15.08 -16.12 6.04
CA GLU A 137 15.84 -17.32 5.71
C GLU A 137 16.84 -17.71 6.80
N HIS A 138 17.65 -16.76 7.28
CA HIS A 138 18.78 -17.08 8.16
C HIS A 138 18.48 -16.93 9.66
N VAL A 139 17.39 -16.27 10.03
CA VAL A 139 17.06 -16.02 11.44
C VAL A 139 15.64 -16.46 11.78
N SER A 140 14.65 -15.65 11.39
CA SER A 140 13.22 -15.93 11.52
C SER A 140 12.45 -14.77 10.90
N TRP A 141 11.30 -15.05 10.29
CA TRP A 141 10.36 -14.03 9.82
C TRP A 141 9.96 -13.02 10.91
N ARG A 142 10.05 -13.39 12.20
CA ARG A 142 9.78 -12.50 13.34
C ARG A 142 10.70 -11.29 13.39
N TRP A 143 11.94 -11.43 12.92
CA TRP A 143 12.90 -10.33 12.91
C TRP A 143 12.55 -9.20 11.93
N CYS A 144 11.70 -9.46 10.94
CA CYS A 144 11.12 -8.41 10.11
C CYS A 144 10.32 -7.39 10.93
N PHE A 145 9.89 -7.75 12.16
CA PHE A 145 9.21 -6.86 13.09
C PHE A 145 10.14 -6.36 14.20
N TYR A 146 11.03 -7.21 14.73
CA TYR A 146 11.95 -6.80 15.79
C TYR A 146 12.96 -5.75 15.35
N ILE A 147 13.35 -5.72 14.07
CA ILE A 147 14.28 -4.72 13.54
C ILE A 147 13.75 -3.28 13.67
N ASN A 148 12.43 -3.09 13.71
CA ASN A 148 11.82 -1.77 13.88
C ASN A 148 12.07 -1.22 15.29
N LEU A 149 12.01 -2.06 16.33
CA LEU A 149 12.12 -1.66 17.75
C LEU A 149 13.37 -0.84 18.09
N PRO A 150 14.61 -1.28 17.74
CA PRO A 150 15.79 -0.47 18.01
C PRO A 150 15.82 0.83 17.19
N ILE A 151 15.32 0.80 15.95
CA ILE A 151 15.28 1.97 15.07
C ILE A 151 14.29 3.01 15.62
N GLY A 152 13.07 2.59 15.96
CA GLY A 152 12.06 3.43 16.57
C GLY A 152 12.46 3.92 17.94
N GLY A 153 13.15 3.10 18.74
CA GLY A 153 13.73 3.50 20.02
C GLY A 153 14.74 4.65 19.86
N VAL A 154 15.71 4.50 18.96
CA VAL A 154 16.69 5.56 18.66
C VAL A 154 15.99 6.82 18.12
N ALA A 155 15.04 6.67 17.19
CA ALA A 155 14.27 7.80 16.67
C ALA A 155 13.50 8.53 17.78
N THR A 156 12.86 7.79 18.68
CA THR A 156 12.12 8.33 19.83
C THR A 156 13.05 9.13 20.75
N VAL A 157 14.23 8.59 21.08
CA VAL A 157 15.23 9.29 21.90
C VAL A 157 15.70 10.57 21.23
N LEU A 158 16.01 10.53 19.92
CA LEU A 158 16.45 11.70 19.16
C LEU A 158 15.36 12.77 19.12
N PHE A 159 14.13 12.43 18.77
CA PHE A 159 13.01 13.37 18.72
C PHE A 159 12.61 13.91 20.09
N ALA A 160 12.75 13.12 21.17
CA ALA A 160 12.54 13.60 22.53
C ALA A 160 13.66 14.55 22.99
N SER A 161 14.89 14.39 22.49
CA SER A 161 16.04 15.22 22.86
C SER A 161 16.14 16.53 22.09
N ILE A 162 15.40 16.68 20.97
CA ILE A 162 15.44 17.86 20.11
C ILE A 162 14.17 18.68 20.35
N ALA A 163 14.33 19.95 20.73
CA ALA A 163 13.23 20.91 20.79
C ALA A 163 12.80 21.28 19.36
N ILE A 164 11.79 20.58 18.83
CA ILE A 164 11.18 20.93 17.54
C ILE A 164 10.39 22.23 17.70
N PRO A 165 10.68 23.29 16.91
CA PRO A 165 9.93 24.54 16.97
C PRO A 165 8.46 24.29 16.63
N GLU A 166 7.56 24.64 17.54
CA GLU A 166 6.12 24.62 17.26
C GLU A 166 5.74 25.89 16.49
N ILE A 167 5.30 25.77 15.23
CA ILE A 167 4.95 26.93 14.38
C ILE A 167 3.68 27.64 14.86
N MET A 168 2.74 26.92 15.48
CA MET A 168 1.50 27.51 15.98
C MET A 168 1.50 27.54 17.50
N LYS A 169 1.23 28.72 18.08
CA LYS A 169 0.80 28.83 19.48
C LYS A 169 -0.48 28.01 19.62
N LYS A 170 -0.36 26.82 20.18
CA LYS A 170 -1.53 26.00 20.53
C LYS A 170 -2.28 26.73 21.64
N GLU A 171 -3.57 26.92 21.45
CA GLU A 171 -4.42 27.14 22.62
C GLU A 171 -4.23 25.92 23.54
N PRO A 172 -4.11 26.12 24.87
CA PRO A 172 -3.98 25.00 25.79
C PRO A 172 -5.12 24.01 25.52
N VAL A 173 -4.82 22.70 25.57
CA VAL A 173 -5.81 21.64 25.36
C VAL A 173 -6.91 21.81 26.40
N SER A 174 -7.95 22.50 25.96
CA SER A 174 -9.12 22.90 26.74
C SER A 174 -10.29 22.04 26.30
N ILE A 175 -11.21 21.76 27.21
CA ILE A 175 -12.48 21.11 26.89
C ILE A 175 -13.22 21.89 25.77
N ASP A 176 -13.04 23.20 25.69
CA ASP A 176 -13.62 24.04 24.64
C ASP A 176 -12.94 23.84 23.28
N LEU A 177 -11.62 23.62 23.23
CA LEU A 177 -10.91 23.29 21.99
C LEU A 177 -11.37 21.93 21.46
N VAL A 178 -11.50 20.94 22.34
CA VAL A 178 -12.01 19.60 22.01
C VAL A 178 -13.46 19.68 21.53
N ARG A 179 -14.32 20.48 22.19
CA ARG A 179 -15.71 20.71 21.76
C ARG A 179 -15.82 21.45 20.42
N ARG A 180 -14.82 22.25 20.04
CA ARG A 180 -14.81 23.01 18.79
C ARG A 180 -14.28 22.18 17.61
N VAL A 181 -13.29 21.33 17.86
CA VAL A 181 -12.60 20.54 16.82
C VAL A 181 -13.29 19.22 16.52
N ILE A 182 -13.87 18.54 17.52
CA ILE A 182 -14.59 17.26 17.29
C ILE A 182 -15.72 17.38 16.26
N PRO A 183 -16.56 18.45 16.26
CA PRO A 183 -17.60 18.63 15.25
C PRO A 183 -17.08 18.94 13.84
N ASP A 184 -15.84 19.45 13.71
CA ASP A 184 -15.19 19.70 12.42
C ASP A 184 -14.56 18.41 11.85
N LEU A 185 -14.38 17.37 12.67
CA LEU A 185 -14.03 16.03 12.21
C LEU A 185 -15.30 15.27 11.82
N ASP A 186 -15.40 14.83 10.56
CA ASP A 186 -16.53 14.04 10.07
C ASP A 186 -16.48 12.58 10.57
N LEU A 187 -16.61 12.40 11.90
CA LEU A 187 -16.61 11.11 12.59
C LEU A 187 -17.78 10.23 12.17
N PHE A 188 -18.91 10.85 11.81
CA PHE A 188 -20.08 10.11 11.33
C PHE A 188 -19.86 9.60 9.91
N GLY A 189 -19.33 10.42 9.01
CA GLY A 189 -18.90 9.99 7.67
C GLY A 189 -17.88 8.86 7.76
N PHE A 190 -16.92 8.95 8.68
CA PHE A 190 -16.00 7.87 8.97
C PHE A 190 -16.68 6.58 9.47
N ALA A 191 -17.62 6.70 10.40
CA ALA A 191 -18.38 5.56 10.94
C ALA A 191 -19.26 4.88 9.87
N LEU A 192 -19.60 5.57 8.78
CA LEU A 192 -20.26 4.97 7.61
C LEU A 192 -19.26 4.36 6.63
N PHE A 193 -18.14 5.04 6.36
CA PHE A 193 -17.12 4.60 5.42
C PHE A 193 -16.37 3.34 5.88
N ALA A 194 -15.92 3.30 7.14
CA ALA A 194 -15.09 2.21 7.66
C ALA A 194 -15.79 0.84 7.58
N PRO A 195 -17.04 0.68 8.04
CA PRO A 195 -17.77 -0.59 7.87
C PRO A 195 -18.07 -0.91 6.41
N THR A 196 -18.35 0.08 5.56
CA THR A 196 -18.59 -0.11 4.12
C THR A 196 -17.37 -0.72 3.44
N ALA A 197 -16.21 -0.11 3.61
CA ALA A 197 -14.93 -0.60 3.11
C ALA A 197 -14.62 -2.00 3.65
N ALA A 198 -14.88 -2.23 4.95
CA ALA A 198 -14.68 -3.53 5.57
C ALA A 198 -15.56 -4.62 4.93
N MET A 199 -16.87 -4.41 4.86
CA MET A 199 -17.80 -5.40 4.28
C MET A 199 -17.46 -5.71 2.83
N PHE A 200 -17.14 -4.69 2.02
CA PHE A 200 -16.77 -4.88 0.62
C PHE A 200 -15.51 -5.75 0.46
N LEU A 201 -14.44 -5.44 1.20
CA LEU A 201 -13.18 -6.17 1.14
C LEU A 201 -13.31 -7.58 1.75
N MET A 202 -14.13 -7.76 2.78
CA MET A 202 -14.46 -9.07 3.34
C MET A 202 -15.21 -9.95 2.35
N ALA A 203 -16.19 -9.40 1.63
CA ALA A 203 -16.96 -10.15 0.64
C ALA A 203 -16.05 -10.71 -0.46
N LEU A 204 -15.12 -9.89 -0.95
CA LEU A 204 -14.12 -10.31 -1.94
C LEU A 204 -13.18 -11.40 -1.38
N GLN A 205 -12.63 -11.16 -0.19
CA GLN A 205 -11.69 -12.10 0.42
C GLN A 205 -12.34 -13.46 0.70
N PHE A 206 -13.52 -13.48 1.33
CA PHE A 206 -14.19 -14.72 1.71
C PHE A 206 -14.73 -15.52 0.52
N GLY A 207 -15.17 -14.84 -0.56
CA GLY A 207 -15.61 -15.54 -1.77
C GLY A 207 -14.49 -16.25 -2.51
N SER A 208 -13.23 -15.83 -2.33
CA SER A 208 -12.10 -16.49 -2.98
C SER A 208 -11.63 -17.78 -2.29
N GLY A 209 -12.02 -18.00 -1.04
CA GLY A 209 -11.64 -19.17 -0.26
C GLY A 209 -12.75 -20.20 -0.15
N ASP A 210 -12.45 -21.34 0.47
CA ASP A 210 -13.42 -22.42 0.67
C ASP A 210 -14.44 -22.14 1.81
N ALA A 211 -14.31 -21.00 2.50
CA ALA A 211 -15.17 -20.68 3.64
C ALA A 211 -16.62 -20.41 3.22
N TYR A 212 -16.82 -19.68 2.11
CA TYR A 212 -18.15 -19.32 1.63
C TYR A 212 -18.16 -19.27 0.09
N ALA A 213 -19.11 -19.96 -0.53
CA ALA A 213 -19.35 -19.84 -1.97
C ALA A 213 -19.87 -18.44 -2.32
N TRP A 214 -19.54 -17.90 -3.50
CA TRP A 214 -19.97 -16.57 -3.97
C TRP A 214 -21.48 -16.33 -3.91
N ASN A 215 -22.28 -17.39 -4.02
CA ASN A 215 -23.75 -17.36 -3.94
C ASN A 215 -24.30 -17.52 -2.51
N SER A 216 -23.43 -17.57 -1.48
CA SER A 216 -23.84 -17.68 -0.09
C SER A 216 -24.52 -16.39 0.39
N ALA A 217 -25.53 -16.55 1.26
CA ALA A 217 -26.20 -15.44 1.93
C ALA A 217 -25.22 -14.51 2.66
N THR A 218 -24.11 -15.03 3.19
CA THR A 218 -23.08 -14.22 3.86
C THR A 218 -22.40 -13.25 2.89
N ILE A 219 -22.00 -13.71 1.70
CA ILE A 219 -21.28 -12.88 0.71
C ILE A 219 -22.23 -11.88 0.07
N ILE A 220 -23.43 -12.34 -0.31
CA ILE A 220 -24.46 -11.46 -0.86
C ILE A 220 -24.86 -10.41 0.17
N GLY A 221 -25.04 -10.81 1.44
CA GLY A 221 -25.33 -9.90 2.55
C GLY A 221 -24.24 -8.85 2.78
N LEU A 222 -22.96 -9.23 2.69
CA LEU A 222 -21.84 -8.29 2.79
C LEU A 222 -21.80 -7.30 1.60
N PHE A 223 -22.05 -7.75 0.37
CA PHE A 223 -22.10 -6.85 -0.79
C PHE A 223 -23.32 -5.91 -0.74
N CYS A 224 -24.50 -6.44 -0.41
CA CYS A 224 -25.70 -5.62 -0.26
C CYS A 224 -25.57 -4.64 0.89
N GLY A 225 -25.03 -5.07 2.04
CA GLY A 225 -24.75 -4.20 3.19
C GLY A 225 -23.74 -3.11 2.84
N ALA A 226 -22.63 -3.46 2.18
CA ALA A 226 -21.68 -2.47 1.68
C ALA A 226 -22.34 -1.49 0.69
N GLY A 227 -23.17 -1.96 -0.24
CA GLY A 227 -23.89 -1.11 -1.19
C GLY A 227 -24.84 -0.13 -0.50
N VAL A 228 -25.65 -0.60 0.45
CA VAL A 228 -26.61 0.24 1.18
C VAL A 228 -25.88 1.29 2.02
N ILE A 229 -24.88 0.90 2.81
CA ILE A 229 -24.14 1.87 3.64
C ILE A 229 -23.30 2.81 2.76
N ALA A 230 -22.78 2.35 1.62
CA ALA A 230 -22.12 3.23 0.64
C ALA A 230 -23.06 4.32 0.11
N LEU A 231 -24.32 3.98 -0.20
CA LEU A 231 -25.32 4.96 -0.65
C LEU A 231 -25.64 5.97 0.46
N ILE A 232 -25.76 5.51 1.71
CA ILE A 232 -25.96 6.38 2.88
C ILE A 232 -24.74 7.30 3.07
N PHE A 233 -23.53 6.75 2.96
CA PHE A 233 -22.29 7.51 3.02
C PHE A 233 -22.21 8.58 1.93
N ILE A 234 -22.52 8.23 0.67
CA ILE A 234 -22.55 9.20 -0.43
C ILE A 234 -23.59 10.30 -0.16
N ALA A 235 -24.78 9.95 0.32
CA ALA A 235 -25.81 10.93 0.68
C ALA A 235 -25.36 11.84 1.82
N TRP A 236 -24.64 11.29 2.82
CA TRP A 236 -24.06 12.04 3.93
C TRP A 236 -22.99 13.02 3.46
N GLU A 237 -22.05 12.57 2.63
CA GLU A 237 -21.00 13.41 2.05
C GLU A 237 -21.58 14.56 1.22
N ILE A 238 -22.61 14.29 0.40
CA ILE A 238 -23.32 15.33 -0.36
C ILE A 238 -24.00 16.33 0.58
N ARG A 239 -24.57 15.87 1.70
CA ARG A 239 -25.23 16.73 2.70
C ARG A 239 -24.23 17.59 3.48
N MET A 240 -23.06 17.05 3.83
CA MET A 240 -22.03 17.76 4.61
C MET A 240 -21.22 18.74 3.76
N GLY A 241 -21.15 18.53 2.43
CA GLY A 241 -20.53 19.47 1.50
C GLY A 241 -19.02 19.62 1.73
N GLU A 242 -18.57 20.85 2.01
CA GLU A 242 -17.13 21.14 2.22
C GLU A 242 -16.61 20.71 3.59
N ARG A 243 -17.50 20.37 4.55
CA ARG A 243 -17.12 19.82 5.86
C ARG A 243 -17.06 18.29 5.87
N ALA A 244 -17.36 17.66 4.74
CA ALA A 244 -17.39 16.21 4.63
C ALA A 244 -15.97 15.62 4.67
N MET A 245 -15.86 14.36 5.04
CA MET A 245 -14.58 13.63 5.05
C MET A 245 -13.87 13.70 3.69
N ILE A 246 -14.64 13.66 2.60
CA ILE A 246 -14.14 13.77 1.22
C ILE A 246 -14.86 14.94 0.52
N PRO A 247 -14.32 16.17 0.60
CA PRO A 247 -15.00 17.35 0.05
C PRO A 247 -15.31 17.21 -1.45
N GLY A 248 -16.59 17.12 -1.78
CA GLY A 248 -17.04 16.88 -3.16
C GLY A 248 -16.61 17.98 -4.14
N GLY A 249 -16.50 19.23 -3.66
CA GLY A 249 -15.97 20.35 -4.46
C GLY A 249 -14.53 20.14 -4.92
N MET A 250 -13.73 19.40 -4.15
CA MET A 250 -12.35 19.06 -4.51
C MET A 250 -12.32 17.96 -5.56
N LEU A 251 -13.10 16.89 -5.39
CA LEU A 251 -13.17 15.81 -6.38
C LEU A 251 -13.70 16.27 -7.75
N ARG A 252 -14.49 17.34 -7.80
CA ARG A 252 -14.93 17.95 -9.08
C ARG A 252 -13.78 18.60 -9.85
N LYS A 253 -12.68 19.00 -9.19
CA LYS A 253 -11.53 19.60 -9.89
C LYS A 253 -10.82 18.52 -10.69
N ARG A 254 -10.78 18.69 -12.02
CA ARG A 254 -10.19 17.72 -12.96
C ARG A 254 -8.85 17.16 -12.49
N ILE A 255 -7.97 18.06 -12.06
CA ILE A 255 -6.61 17.76 -11.63
C ILE A 255 -6.57 16.84 -10.39
N ILE A 256 -7.50 16.99 -9.46
CA ILE A 256 -7.51 16.25 -8.19
C ILE A 256 -7.94 14.81 -8.46
N TRP A 257 -9.08 14.59 -9.11
CA TRP A 257 -9.52 13.22 -9.40
C TRP A 257 -8.57 12.51 -10.36
N SER A 258 -8.01 13.21 -11.36
CA SER A 258 -7.03 12.59 -12.28
C SER A 258 -5.76 12.18 -11.56
N SER A 259 -5.26 13.00 -10.63
CA SER A 259 -4.12 12.68 -9.78
C SER A 259 -4.43 11.49 -8.87
N CYS A 260 -5.61 11.45 -8.26
CA CYS A 260 -6.04 10.33 -7.41
C CYS A 260 -6.06 9.01 -8.20
N VAL A 261 -6.69 8.98 -9.38
CA VAL A 261 -6.75 7.76 -10.21
C VAL A 261 -5.37 7.33 -10.69
N PHE A 262 -4.57 8.27 -11.22
CA PHE A 262 -3.21 8.00 -11.68
C PHE A 262 -2.32 7.45 -10.57
N GLY A 263 -2.26 8.15 -9.43
CA GLY A 263 -1.44 7.76 -8.29
C GLY A 263 -1.87 6.43 -7.70
N SER A 264 -3.18 6.23 -7.52
CA SER A 264 -3.77 4.99 -6.99
C SER A 264 -3.45 3.78 -7.87
N ALA A 265 -3.55 3.92 -9.19
CA ALA A 265 -3.22 2.87 -10.13
C ALA A 265 -1.73 2.48 -10.08
N LEU A 266 -0.82 3.45 -10.06
CA LEU A 266 0.62 3.18 -10.01
C LEU A 266 1.08 2.55 -8.69
N ILE A 267 0.57 3.05 -7.55
CA ILE A 267 0.91 2.46 -6.25
C ILE A 267 0.32 1.05 -6.11
N SER A 268 -0.88 0.81 -6.66
CA SER A 268 -1.50 -0.51 -6.69
C SER A 268 -0.70 -1.50 -7.54
N CYS A 269 -0.23 -1.09 -8.74
CA CYS A 269 0.71 -1.89 -9.53
C CYS A 269 1.94 -2.29 -8.70
N SER A 270 2.44 -1.35 -7.89
CA SER A 270 3.66 -1.54 -7.11
C SER A 270 3.47 -2.52 -5.97
N VAL A 271 2.38 -2.40 -5.22
CA VAL A 271 2.04 -3.32 -4.12
C VAL A 271 1.79 -4.73 -4.67
N VAL A 272 1.02 -4.87 -5.76
CA VAL A 272 0.76 -6.18 -6.38
C VAL A 272 2.07 -6.78 -6.91
N ALA A 273 2.93 -6.01 -7.58
CA ALA A 273 4.22 -6.53 -8.07
C ALA A 273 5.14 -6.97 -6.91
N THR A 274 5.27 -6.18 -5.85
CA THR A 274 6.08 -6.53 -4.69
C THR A 274 5.56 -7.78 -3.97
N ASN A 275 4.25 -8.01 -3.96
CA ASN A 275 3.65 -9.19 -3.32
C ASN A 275 3.85 -10.47 -4.15
N TRP A 276 3.74 -10.40 -5.48
CA TRP A 276 3.62 -11.60 -6.34
C TRP A 276 4.85 -11.93 -7.18
N LEU A 277 5.75 -10.97 -7.44
CA LEU A 277 7.02 -11.28 -8.11
C LEU A 277 7.90 -12.24 -7.29
N PRO A 278 8.05 -12.09 -5.95
CA PRO A 278 8.79 -13.06 -5.15
C PRO A 278 8.18 -14.45 -5.20
N THR A 279 6.85 -14.54 -5.23
CA THR A 279 6.12 -15.81 -5.32
C THR A 279 6.49 -16.60 -6.56
N TYR A 280 6.76 -15.94 -7.70
CA TYR A 280 7.25 -16.63 -8.89
C TYR A 280 8.61 -17.31 -8.63
N PHE A 281 9.57 -16.57 -8.08
CA PHE A 281 10.92 -17.09 -7.81
C PHE A 281 10.90 -18.20 -6.76
N GLN A 282 10.10 -18.05 -5.70
CA GLN A 282 10.03 -19.06 -4.64
C GLN A 282 9.19 -20.28 -5.06
N ALA A 283 7.94 -20.09 -5.47
CA ALA A 283 7.03 -21.20 -5.77
C ALA A 283 7.41 -21.90 -7.09
N VAL A 284 7.64 -21.14 -8.16
CA VAL A 284 7.89 -21.70 -9.50
C VAL A 284 9.35 -22.10 -9.67
N LYS A 285 10.30 -21.19 -9.41
CA LYS A 285 11.74 -21.47 -9.58
C LYS A 285 12.33 -22.29 -8.44
N GLY A 286 11.72 -22.27 -7.26
CA GLY A 286 12.22 -23.02 -6.10
C GLY A 286 13.38 -22.35 -5.39
N GLU A 287 13.53 -21.05 -5.58
CA GLU A 287 14.61 -20.29 -5.01
C GLU A 287 14.30 -19.94 -3.55
N GLU A 288 15.36 -19.77 -2.77
CA GLU A 288 15.25 -19.35 -1.38
C GLU A 288 14.79 -17.88 -1.28
N PRO A 289 14.17 -17.46 -0.15
CA PRO A 289 13.68 -16.10 0.03
C PRO A 289 14.73 -15.01 -0.22
N THR A 290 15.99 -15.21 0.16
CA THR A 290 17.08 -14.26 -0.07
C THR A 290 17.33 -14.06 -1.56
N LEU A 291 17.50 -15.15 -2.30
CA LEU A 291 17.77 -15.09 -3.73
C LEU A 291 16.58 -14.51 -4.51
N SER A 292 15.35 -14.86 -4.10
CA SER A 292 14.13 -14.25 -4.61
C SER A 292 14.10 -12.73 -4.42
N GLY A 293 14.54 -12.23 -3.26
CA GLY A 293 14.70 -10.80 -3.00
C GLY A 293 15.76 -10.15 -3.91
N VAL A 294 16.90 -10.82 -4.11
CA VAL A 294 17.97 -10.37 -5.03
C VAL A 294 17.47 -10.26 -6.47
N HIS A 295 16.60 -11.18 -6.91
CA HIS A 295 16.04 -11.13 -8.25
C HIS A 295 15.02 -10.02 -8.49
N LEU A 296 14.62 -9.26 -7.45
CA LEU A 296 13.82 -8.03 -7.59
C LEU A 296 14.67 -6.78 -7.80
N VAL A 297 15.99 -6.86 -7.59
CA VAL A 297 16.93 -5.75 -7.75
C VAL A 297 16.81 -5.06 -9.12
N PRO A 298 16.58 -5.75 -10.26
CA PRO A 298 16.39 -5.08 -11.54
C PRO A 298 15.18 -4.13 -11.58
N THR A 299 14.03 -4.55 -11.03
CA THR A 299 12.84 -3.68 -10.91
C THR A 299 13.12 -2.48 -10.02
N ILE A 300 13.80 -2.74 -8.90
CA ILE A 300 14.17 -1.76 -7.88
C ILE A 300 15.09 -0.67 -8.45
N LEU A 301 16.22 -1.06 -9.04
CA LEU A 301 17.27 -0.11 -9.48
C LEU A 301 16.80 0.71 -10.67
N SER A 302 16.10 0.08 -11.61
CA SER A 302 15.52 0.79 -12.75
C SER A 302 14.46 1.80 -12.30
N ALA A 303 13.62 1.45 -11.32
CA ALA A 303 12.68 2.39 -10.72
C ALA A 303 13.40 3.56 -10.02
N LEU A 304 14.38 3.30 -9.16
CA LEU A 304 15.14 4.36 -8.46
C LEU A 304 15.85 5.30 -9.44
N LEU A 305 16.52 4.74 -10.46
CA LEU A 305 17.19 5.54 -11.48
C LEU A 305 16.20 6.44 -12.21
N PHE A 306 15.07 5.88 -12.64
CA PHE A 306 14.06 6.67 -13.34
C PHE A 306 13.31 7.63 -12.42
N VAL A 307 13.24 7.38 -11.10
CA VAL A 307 12.83 8.32 -10.03
C VAL A 307 13.85 9.45 -9.83
N VAL A 308 15.06 9.41 -10.36
CA VAL A 308 15.92 10.62 -10.40
C VAL A 308 15.84 11.31 -11.76
N VAL A 309 15.88 10.52 -12.84
CA VAL A 309 15.90 11.03 -14.21
C VAL A 309 14.67 11.87 -14.52
N THR A 310 13.48 11.34 -14.27
CA THR A 310 12.25 12.03 -14.67
C THR A 310 11.95 13.27 -13.81
N GLY A 311 12.42 13.34 -12.58
CA GLY A 311 12.35 14.51 -11.70
C GLY A 311 13.22 15.62 -12.24
N ALA A 312 14.49 15.31 -12.55
CA ALA A 312 15.40 16.25 -13.20
C ALA A 312 14.88 16.74 -14.56
N MET A 313 14.26 15.85 -15.35
CA MET A 313 13.71 16.20 -16.65
C MET A 313 12.44 17.06 -16.54
N ILE A 314 11.55 16.79 -15.59
CA ILE A 314 10.36 17.62 -15.34
C ILE A 314 10.78 19.01 -14.89
N THR A 315 11.77 19.13 -13.99
CA THR A 315 12.30 20.44 -13.57
C THR A 315 12.88 21.22 -14.76
N LYS A 316 13.56 20.54 -15.70
CA LYS A 316 14.12 21.17 -16.90
C LYS A 316 13.05 21.55 -17.93
N GLN A 317 12.13 20.62 -18.23
CA GLN A 317 11.17 20.73 -19.33
C GLN A 317 9.89 21.45 -18.94
N GLY A 318 9.51 21.44 -17.65
CA GLY A 318 8.29 22.07 -17.12
C GLY A 318 6.99 21.29 -17.34
N TYR A 319 7.02 20.17 -18.05
CA TYR A 319 5.81 19.39 -18.37
C TYR A 319 5.86 18.01 -17.73
N TYR A 320 4.81 17.64 -17.00
CA TYR A 320 4.67 16.33 -16.35
C TYR A 320 3.85 15.32 -17.17
N LEU A 321 2.93 15.78 -18.03
CA LEU A 321 2.07 14.91 -18.85
C LEU A 321 2.86 13.88 -19.69
N PRO A 322 3.90 14.25 -20.47
CA PRO A 322 4.63 13.27 -21.29
C PRO A 322 5.26 12.15 -20.45
N TRP A 323 5.75 12.50 -19.25
CA TRP A 323 6.36 11.56 -18.33
C TRP A 323 5.33 10.66 -17.63
N GLY A 324 4.13 11.18 -17.35
CA GLY A 324 3.00 10.38 -16.87
C GLY A 324 2.51 9.36 -17.90
N VAL A 325 2.40 9.75 -19.18
CA VAL A 325 2.04 8.83 -20.28
C VAL A 325 3.14 7.78 -20.47
N PHE A 326 4.40 8.21 -20.53
CA PHE A 326 5.55 7.30 -20.64
C PHE A 326 5.58 6.29 -19.50
N SER A 327 5.31 6.74 -18.27
CA SER A 327 5.22 5.85 -17.10
C SER A 327 4.16 4.78 -17.28
N GLY A 328 2.93 5.18 -17.59
CA GLY A 328 1.81 4.25 -17.74
C GLY A 328 2.06 3.23 -18.86
N VAL A 329 2.48 3.69 -20.04
CA VAL A 329 2.75 2.82 -21.21
C VAL A 329 3.89 1.85 -20.92
N SER A 330 5.02 2.35 -20.40
CA SER A 330 6.18 1.52 -20.08
C SER A 330 5.86 0.49 -18.99
N THR A 331 5.08 0.87 -17.97
CA THR A 331 4.62 -0.05 -16.92
C THR A 331 3.69 -1.12 -17.48
N ALA A 332 2.77 -0.76 -18.38
CA ALA A 332 1.84 -1.70 -19.01
C ALA A 332 2.58 -2.72 -19.88
N ILE A 333 3.57 -2.27 -20.66
CA ILE A 333 4.44 -3.13 -21.47
C ILE A 333 5.26 -4.05 -20.56
N GLY A 334 5.91 -3.51 -19.53
CA GLY A 334 6.69 -4.29 -18.58
C GLY A 334 5.86 -5.36 -17.87
N ALA A 335 4.66 -5.01 -17.40
CA ALA A 335 3.72 -5.96 -16.79
C ALA A 335 3.27 -7.04 -17.79
N GLY A 336 3.01 -6.64 -19.04
CA GLY A 336 2.64 -7.57 -20.11
C GLY A 336 3.77 -8.55 -20.44
N LEU A 337 5.03 -8.08 -20.46
CA LEU A 337 6.20 -8.93 -20.64
C LEU A 337 6.38 -9.89 -19.46
N ILE A 338 6.24 -9.42 -18.22
CA ILE A 338 6.29 -10.26 -17.01
C ILE A 338 5.20 -11.36 -17.06
N SER A 339 4.02 -11.07 -17.62
CA SER A 339 2.96 -12.07 -17.81
C SER A 339 3.34 -13.24 -18.75
N MET A 340 4.40 -13.08 -19.56
CA MET A 340 4.92 -14.14 -20.44
C MET A 340 5.89 -15.09 -19.74
N TRP A 341 6.11 -14.95 -18.44
CA TRP A 341 6.96 -15.87 -17.70
C TRP A 341 6.41 -17.29 -17.70
N THR A 342 7.35 -18.22 -17.85
CA THR A 342 7.14 -19.68 -17.85
C THR A 342 8.12 -20.30 -16.86
N PRO A 343 7.87 -21.54 -16.38
CA PRO A 343 8.84 -22.23 -15.51
C PRO A 343 10.26 -22.30 -16.11
N SER A 344 10.38 -22.34 -17.44
CA SER A 344 11.63 -22.39 -18.19
C SER A 344 12.24 -21.02 -18.55
N THR A 345 11.66 -19.90 -18.11
CA THR A 345 12.16 -18.57 -18.47
C THR A 345 13.57 -18.34 -17.91
N GLY A 346 14.52 -18.03 -18.79
CA GLY A 346 15.92 -17.77 -18.43
C GLY A 346 16.16 -16.38 -17.82
N SER A 347 17.33 -16.20 -17.21
CA SER A 347 17.71 -14.99 -16.46
C SER A 347 17.62 -13.70 -17.23
N GLY A 348 18.20 -13.65 -18.43
CA GLY A 348 18.17 -12.44 -19.26
C GLY A 348 16.76 -11.93 -19.58
N LYS A 349 15.80 -12.84 -19.78
CA LYS A 349 14.40 -12.45 -20.08
C LYS A 349 13.72 -11.84 -18.86
N TRP A 350 13.75 -12.52 -17.71
CA TRP A 350 13.07 -11.98 -16.53
C TRP A 350 13.74 -10.71 -16.00
N ILE A 351 15.07 -10.55 -16.15
CA ILE A 351 15.79 -9.31 -15.82
C ILE A 351 15.32 -8.18 -16.75
N GLY A 352 15.35 -8.40 -18.07
CA GLY A 352 14.96 -7.38 -19.04
C GLY A 352 13.52 -6.90 -18.86
N TYR A 353 12.59 -7.82 -18.58
CA TYR A 353 11.17 -7.48 -18.41
C TYR A 353 10.95 -6.66 -17.12
N GLN A 354 11.65 -7.02 -16.04
CA GLN A 354 11.63 -6.26 -14.79
C GLN A 354 12.21 -4.85 -14.94
N ILE A 355 13.26 -4.68 -15.75
CA ILE A 355 13.82 -3.34 -16.03
C ILE A 355 12.77 -2.46 -16.72
N VAL A 356 12.10 -2.95 -17.76
CA VAL A 356 11.05 -2.17 -18.45
C VAL A 356 9.94 -1.78 -17.48
N PHE A 357 9.48 -2.73 -16.66
CA PHE A 357 8.46 -2.48 -15.65
C PHE A 357 8.92 -1.43 -14.60
N GLY A 358 10.13 -1.56 -14.07
CA GLY A 358 10.69 -0.63 -13.10
C GLY A 358 10.93 0.77 -13.68
N VAL A 359 11.41 0.89 -14.93
CA VAL A 359 11.52 2.17 -15.65
C VAL A 359 10.17 2.89 -15.71
N GLY A 360 9.12 2.18 -16.12
CA GLY A 360 7.78 2.75 -16.19
C GLY A 360 7.28 3.20 -14.82
N ARG A 361 7.40 2.35 -13.81
CA ARG A 361 7.02 2.68 -12.42
C ARG A 361 7.78 3.91 -11.92
N GLY A 362 9.09 3.93 -12.09
CA GLY A 362 9.94 5.01 -11.61
C GLY A 362 9.63 6.36 -12.27
N ALA A 363 9.23 6.34 -13.55
CA ALA A 363 8.87 7.55 -14.27
C ALA A 363 7.60 8.25 -13.76
N GLY A 364 6.64 7.50 -13.23
CA GLY A 364 5.35 8.05 -12.75
C GLY A 364 5.30 8.28 -11.25
N MET A 365 6.18 7.60 -10.50
CA MET A 365 6.34 7.75 -9.05
C MET A 365 7.16 8.97 -8.63
N GLN A 366 7.54 9.79 -9.59
CA GLN A 366 8.58 10.79 -9.43
C GLN A 366 8.40 11.75 -8.29
N VAL A 367 9.47 11.93 -7.52
CA VAL A 367 9.73 12.95 -6.49
C VAL A 367 10.66 13.98 -7.13
N ALA A 368 10.18 15.20 -7.38
CA ALA A 368 11.08 16.24 -7.86
C ALA A 368 12.20 16.46 -6.82
N SER A 369 13.44 16.26 -7.26
CA SER A 369 14.66 16.50 -6.49
C SER A 369 15.58 17.37 -7.34
N THR A 370 16.03 18.45 -6.71
CA THR A 370 16.53 19.67 -7.34
C THR A 370 17.93 19.50 -7.94
N ARG A 371 18.16 19.99 -9.16
CA ARG A 371 19.50 20.47 -9.57
C ARG A 371 19.64 21.94 -9.15
N ARG A 372 20.58 22.19 -8.24
CA ARG A 372 21.13 23.52 -7.93
C ARG A 372 21.45 24.27 -9.23
N LYS A 373 20.72 25.35 -9.49
CA LYS A 373 21.29 26.63 -9.95
C LYS A 373 20.33 27.76 -9.62
N LYS A 374 20.75 28.58 -8.65
CA LYS A 374 20.32 29.94 -8.33
C LYS A 374 19.09 30.40 -9.12
N ARG A 375 17.90 30.29 -8.52
CA ARG A 375 16.74 31.04 -8.98
C ARG A 375 16.07 31.68 -7.77
N VAL A 376 16.16 33.00 -7.75
CA VAL A 376 15.44 33.91 -6.87
C VAL A 376 13.95 33.62 -7.06
N ASP A 377 13.21 33.59 -5.96
CA ASP A 377 11.80 33.19 -5.79
C ASP A 377 11.59 31.68 -5.60
N GLY A 378 11.71 31.27 -4.34
CA GLY A 378 11.57 29.88 -3.90
C GLY A 378 10.13 29.37 -3.98
N HIS A 379 9.95 28.30 -4.76
CA HIS A 379 8.98 27.21 -4.59
C HIS A 379 9.65 26.02 -5.31
N THR A 380 10.00 24.95 -4.59
CA THR A 380 10.50 23.69 -5.18
C THR A 380 9.52 22.55 -4.81
N ASP A 381 9.20 21.62 -5.70
CA ASP A 381 9.56 20.21 -5.79
C ASP A 381 8.88 19.19 -4.81
N ALA A 382 7.83 18.51 -5.28
CA ALA A 382 7.27 17.26 -4.71
C ALA A 382 6.82 16.30 -5.86
N SER A 383 6.03 15.25 -5.63
CA SER A 383 5.82 14.20 -6.67
C SER A 383 4.87 14.56 -7.83
N GLN A 384 4.93 13.95 -9.03
CA GLN A 384 4.10 14.33 -10.20
C GLN A 384 2.62 14.69 -9.90
N PRO A 385 1.81 13.82 -9.26
CA PRO A 385 0.44 14.14 -8.87
C PRO A 385 0.36 15.14 -7.70
N ILE A 386 1.34 15.14 -6.79
CA ILE A 386 1.44 16.10 -5.67
C ILE A 386 1.73 17.51 -6.19
N VAL A 387 2.63 17.68 -7.16
CA VAL A 387 2.97 18.93 -7.86
C VAL A 387 1.78 19.43 -8.66
N ALA A 388 1.07 18.51 -9.33
CA ALA A 388 -0.14 18.84 -10.06
C ALA A 388 -1.22 19.41 -9.12
N ILE A 389 -1.40 18.79 -7.94
CA ILE A 389 -2.33 19.25 -6.92
C ILE A 389 -1.86 20.58 -6.30
N GLN A 390 -0.64 20.64 -5.79
CA GLN A 390 -0.06 21.83 -5.14
C GLN A 390 -0.07 23.07 -6.03
N ASN A 391 0.19 22.91 -7.33
CA ASN A 391 0.16 24.03 -8.28
C ASN A 391 -1.26 24.41 -8.73
N ALA A 392 -2.27 23.57 -8.53
CA ALA A 392 -3.61 23.80 -9.07
C ALA A 392 -4.64 24.23 -8.01
N VAL A 393 -4.28 24.21 -6.73
CA VAL A 393 -5.16 24.59 -5.63
C VAL A 393 -4.56 25.74 -4.83
N ALA A 394 -5.41 26.54 -4.17
CA ALA A 394 -4.94 27.60 -3.29
C ALA A 394 -4.15 27.02 -2.10
N PRO A 395 -3.17 27.73 -1.53
CA PRO A 395 -2.33 27.22 -0.43
C PRO A 395 -3.13 26.63 0.74
N ALA A 396 -4.24 27.26 1.12
CA ALA A 396 -5.14 26.79 2.18
C ALA A 396 -5.83 25.44 1.87
N GLN A 397 -5.94 25.05 0.60
CA GLN A 397 -6.58 23.81 0.16
C GLN A 397 -5.56 22.68 -0.12
N ILE A 398 -4.26 22.96 -0.07
CA ILE A 398 -3.21 21.96 -0.33
C ILE A 398 -3.28 20.80 0.67
N PRO A 399 -3.34 21.00 2.00
CA PRO A 399 -3.34 19.90 2.96
C PRO A 399 -4.51 18.95 2.76
N VAL A 400 -5.72 19.49 2.58
CA VAL A 400 -6.93 18.70 2.35
C VAL A 400 -6.83 17.93 1.02
N SER A 401 -6.30 18.55 -0.04
CA SER A 401 -6.14 17.88 -1.35
C SER A 401 -5.16 16.71 -1.28
N MET A 402 -4.12 16.88 -0.48
CA MET A 402 -3.09 15.87 -0.24
C MET A 402 -3.63 14.71 0.58
N ALA A 403 -4.40 14.99 1.62
CA ALA A 403 -5.05 13.96 2.43
C ALA A 403 -6.00 13.10 1.58
N VAL A 404 -6.84 13.73 0.76
CA VAL A 404 -7.73 13.03 -0.19
C VAL A 404 -6.92 12.15 -1.15
N PHE A 405 -5.85 12.67 -1.73
CA PHE A 405 -5.00 11.90 -2.65
C PHE A 405 -4.35 10.67 -1.98
N ILE A 406 -3.79 10.84 -0.78
CA ILE A 406 -3.15 9.75 -0.01
C ILE A 406 -4.20 8.72 0.42
N PHE A 407 -5.38 9.17 0.83
CA PHE A 407 -6.52 8.30 1.14
C PHE A 407 -6.83 7.38 -0.03
N PHE A 408 -7.00 7.92 -1.25
CA PHE A 408 -7.30 7.11 -2.43
C PHE A 408 -6.18 6.13 -2.77
N GLN A 409 -4.91 6.52 -2.60
CA GLN A 409 -3.78 5.61 -2.78
C GLN A 409 -3.83 4.42 -1.81
N ASN A 410 -3.97 4.68 -0.51
CA ASN A 410 -3.97 3.64 0.52
C ASN A 410 -5.19 2.72 0.42
N PHE A 411 -6.36 3.30 0.12
CA PHE A 411 -7.55 2.51 -0.12
C PHE A 411 -7.39 1.63 -1.36
N SER A 412 -6.88 2.18 -2.47
CA SER A 412 -6.65 1.44 -3.71
C SER A 412 -5.64 0.31 -3.55
N THR A 413 -4.55 0.49 -2.79
CA THR A 413 -3.59 -0.60 -2.54
C THR A 413 -4.22 -1.75 -1.77
N SER A 414 -5.08 -1.45 -0.79
CA SER A 414 -5.81 -2.45 -0.01
C SER A 414 -6.77 -3.25 -0.90
N VAL A 415 -7.53 -2.56 -1.75
CA VAL A 415 -8.42 -3.19 -2.74
C VAL A 415 -7.63 -4.04 -3.73
N ALA A 416 -6.56 -3.51 -4.31
CA ALA A 416 -5.74 -4.22 -5.29
C ALA A 416 -5.06 -5.46 -4.71
N ALA A 417 -4.61 -5.40 -3.45
CA ALA A 417 -4.05 -6.55 -2.75
C ALA A 417 -5.08 -7.68 -2.61
N VAL A 418 -6.31 -7.37 -2.15
CA VAL A 418 -7.40 -8.35 -2.04
C VAL A 418 -7.76 -8.92 -3.42
N ILE A 419 -7.97 -8.08 -4.44
CA ILE A 419 -8.31 -8.54 -5.79
C ILE A 419 -7.20 -9.45 -6.36
N SER A 420 -5.93 -9.08 -6.18
CA SER A 420 -4.81 -9.91 -6.66
C SER A 420 -4.78 -11.29 -5.99
N ASN A 421 -5.07 -11.36 -4.70
CA ASN A 421 -5.20 -12.62 -3.96
C ASN A 421 -6.39 -13.46 -4.45
N VAL A 422 -7.54 -12.83 -4.68
CA VAL A 422 -8.73 -13.50 -5.23
C VAL A 422 -8.43 -14.12 -6.60
N ILE A 423 -7.81 -13.34 -7.50
CA ILE A 423 -7.43 -13.78 -8.84
C ILE A 423 -6.47 -14.97 -8.75
N PHE A 424 -5.43 -14.88 -7.91
CA PHE A 424 -4.46 -15.95 -7.74
C PHE A 424 -5.10 -17.22 -7.20
N ALA A 425 -5.87 -17.11 -6.11
CA ALA A 425 -6.47 -18.26 -5.43
C ALA A 425 -7.42 -19.03 -6.35
N GLN A 426 -8.33 -18.34 -7.04
CA GLN A 426 -9.26 -18.98 -7.97
C GLN A 426 -8.55 -19.59 -9.18
N ALA A 427 -7.58 -18.87 -9.74
CA ALA A 427 -6.81 -19.37 -10.87
C ALA A 427 -6.00 -20.62 -10.47
N LEU A 428 -5.47 -20.67 -9.24
CA LEU A 428 -4.70 -21.80 -8.73
C LEU A 428 -5.60 -23.01 -8.53
N THR A 429 -6.73 -22.83 -7.87
CA THR A 429 -7.72 -23.91 -7.64
C THR A 429 -8.16 -24.54 -8.96
N LYS A 430 -8.48 -23.71 -9.96
CA LYS A 430 -8.86 -24.17 -11.30
C LYS A 430 -7.70 -24.86 -12.02
N SER A 431 -6.50 -24.29 -11.98
CA SER A 431 -5.36 -24.76 -12.77
C SER A 431 -4.74 -26.04 -12.20
N ILE A 432 -4.69 -26.19 -10.87
CA ILE A 432 -4.23 -27.41 -10.19
C ILE A 432 -5.14 -28.58 -10.56
N SER A 433 -6.46 -28.40 -10.45
CA SER A 433 -7.44 -29.44 -10.82
C SER A 433 -7.31 -29.91 -12.28
N GLN A 434 -6.77 -29.07 -13.17
CA GLN A 434 -6.57 -29.38 -14.59
C GLN A 434 -5.20 -30.01 -14.90
N HIS A 435 -4.15 -29.64 -14.17
CA HIS A 435 -2.76 -29.98 -14.53
C HIS A 435 -2.07 -30.91 -13.53
N ALA A 436 -2.61 -31.07 -12.33
CA ALA A 436 -2.11 -31.94 -11.27
C ALA A 436 -3.32 -32.48 -10.45
N PRO A 437 -4.13 -33.37 -11.03
CA PRO A 437 -5.39 -33.82 -10.42
C PRO A 437 -5.18 -34.61 -9.13
N SER A 438 -3.98 -35.15 -8.88
CA SER A 438 -3.66 -35.84 -7.62
C SER A 438 -3.47 -34.88 -6.43
N VAL A 439 -3.25 -33.59 -6.70
CA VAL A 439 -2.99 -32.56 -5.69
C VAL A 439 -4.29 -31.86 -5.30
N SER A 440 -4.61 -31.81 -4.01
CA SER A 440 -5.75 -31.03 -3.55
C SER A 440 -5.50 -29.52 -3.75
N PRO A 441 -6.46 -28.77 -4.32
CA PRO A 441 -6.37 -27.32 -4.43
C PRO A 441 -6.08 -26.62 -3.11
N GLN A 442 -6.61 -27.17 -2.01
CA GLN A 442 -6.42 -26.65 -0.66
C GLN A 442 -4.98 -26.81 -0.17
N ALA A 443 -4.33 -27.92 -0.47
CA ALA A 443 -2.91 -28.10 -0.15
C ALA A 443 -2.05 -27.09 -0.92
N ALA A 444 -2.37 -26.81 -2.18
CA ALA A 444 -1.69 -25.79 -2.98
C ALA A 444 -1.88 -24.38 -2.38
N LEU A 445 -3.10 -23.99 -2.01
CA LEU A 445 -3.34 -22.70 -1.35
C LEU A 445 -2.61 -22.57 0.00
N LYS A 446 -2.55 -23.66 0.78
CA LYS A 446 -1.81 -23.69 2.05
C LYS A 446 -0.30 -23.63 1.88
N ALA A 447 0.24 -24.23 0.82
CA ALA A 447 1.67 -24.16 0.51
C ALA A 447 2.13 -22.74 0.20
N GLY A 448 1.21 -21.88 -0.27
CA GLY A 448 1.48 -20.47 -0.52
C GLY A 448 2.63 -20.28 -1.50
N SER A 449 3.64 -19.50 -1.10
CA SER A 449 4.84 -19.23 -1.91
C SER A 449 6.06 -20.08 -1.54
N GLY A 450 5.98 -20.97 -0.54
CA GLY A 450 7.15 -21.67 -0.02
C GLY A 450 7.71 -22.69 -1.01
N ALA A 451 8.97 -22.53 -1.43
CA ALA A 451 9.62 -23.40 -2.43
C ALA A 451 9.50 -24.90 -2.10
N THR A 452 9.83 -25.27 -0.86
CA THR A 452 9.76 -26.65 -0.35
C THR A 452 8.31 -27.10 -0.15
N ALA A 453 7.46 -26.22 0.40
CA ALA A 453 6.05 -26.53 0.63
C ALA A 453 5.33 -26.87 -0.68
N VAL A 454 5.57 -26.09 -1.74
CA VAL A 454 4.97 -26.28 -3.07
C VAL A 454 5.46 -27.56 -3.74
N ARG A 455 6.70 -27.98 -3.53
CA ARG A 455 7.23 -29.24 -4.08
C ARG A 455 6.68 -30.46 -3.33
N ASN A 456 6.50 -30.33 -2.02
CA ASN A 456 6.04 -31.41 -1.15
C ASN A 456 4.52 -31.65 -1.21
N ILE A 457 3.74 -30.83 -1.93
CA ILE A 457 2.30 -31.08 -2.09
C ILE A 457 2.02 -32.27 -3.02
N VAL A 458 2.99 -32.67 -3.84
CA VAL A 458 2.84 -33.78 -4.77
C VAL A 458 2.94 -35.09 -3.99
N PRO A 459 1.91 -35.95 -4.01
CA PRO A 459 1.92 -37.22 -3.29
C PRO A 459 3.05 -38.14 -3.77
N ALA A 460 3.58 -38.97 -2.85
CA ALA A 460 4.54 -40.01 -3.21
C ALA A 460 3.95 -40.93 -4.30
N GLY A 461 4.72 -41.20 -5.35
CA GLY A 461 4.27 -41.95 -6.53
C GLY A 461 3.67 -41.11 -7.66
N HIS A 462 3.47 -39.80 -7.47
CA HIS A 462 2.96 -38.87 -8.50
C HIS A 462 3.99 -37.78 -8.88
N GLU A 463 5.29 -38.03 -8.69
CA GLU A 463 6.35 -37.04 -8.91
C GLU A 463 6.35 -36.41 -10.32
N GLY A 464 5.82 -37.14 -11.32
CA GLY A 464 5.61 -36.64 -12.68
C GLY A 464 4.60 -35.50 -12.81
N GLU A 465 3.79 -35.20 -11.78
CA GLU A 465 2.83 -34.09 -11.77
C GLU A 465 3.43 -32.77 -11.29
N LEU A 466 4.67 -32.75 -10.78
CA LEU A 466 5.34 -31.52 -10.33
C LEU A 466 5.41 -30.44 -11.44
N PRO A 467 5.76 -30.74 -12.71
CA PRO A 467 5.68 -29.77 -13.79
C PRO A 467 4.27 -29.19 -13.99
N GLY A 468 3.23 -30.00 -13.74
CA GLY A 468 1.83 -29.59 -13.76
C GLY A 468 1.51 -28.58 -12.66
N VAL A 469 1.97 -28.83 -11.43
CA VAL A 469 1.88 -27.88 -10.30
C VAL A 469 2.57 -26.56 -10.64
N LEU A 470 3.82 -26.60 -11.10
CA LEU A 470 4.59 -25.39 -11.43
C LEU A 470 3.92 -24.60 -12.57
N LYS A 471 3.33 -25.30 -13.54
CA LYS A 471 2.55 -24.68 -14.62
C LYS A 471 1.27 -24.04 -14.08
N ALA A 472 0.56 -24.69 -13.16
CA ALA A 472 -0.63 -24.13 -12.51
C ALA A 472 -0.30 -22.83 -11.76
N TYR A 473 0.76 -22.82 -10.94
CA TYR A 473 1.25 -21.61 -10.28
C TYR A 473 1.59 -20.50 -11.27
N THR A 474 2.27 -20.84 -12.36
CA THR A 474 2.64 -19.85 -13.39
C THR A 474 1.42 -19.25 -14.09
N ILE A 475 0.39 -20.06 -14.40
CA ILE A 475 -0.86 -19.58 -14.98
C ILE A 475 -1.58 -18.63 -14.01
N SER A 476 -1.61 -18.96 -12.72
CA SER A 476 -2.22 -18.12 -11.68
C SER A 476 -1.50 -16.79 -11.53
N LEU A 477 -0.17 -16.80 -11.50
CA LEU A 477 0.65 -15.58 -11.44
C LEU A 477 0.48 -14.73 -12.69
N ARG A 478 0.40 -15.36 -13.88
CA ARG A 478 0.11 -14.65 -15.13
C ARG A 478 -1.21 -13.88 -15.07
N ASN A 479 -2.26 -14.46 -14.49
CA ASN A 479 -3.54 -13.77 -14.32
C ASN A 479 -3.41 -12.55 -13.39
N VAL A 480 -2.61 -12.65 -12.33
CA VAL A 480 -2.28 -11.50 -11.48
C VAL A 480 -1.46 -10.45 -12.23
N PHE A 481 -0.55 -10.85 -13.10
CA PHE A 481 0.22 -9.91 -13.91
C PHE A 481 -0.63 -9.18 -14.96
N TYR A 482 -1.74 -9.77 -15.43
CA TYR A 482 -2.72 -9.03 -16.23
C TYR A 482 -3.43 -7.92 -15.43
N LEU A 483 -3.62 -8.08 -14.13
CA LEU A 483 -4.10 -7.00 -13.27
C LEU A 483 -3.10 -5.84 -13.24
N LEU A 484 -1.78 -6.12 -13.16
CA LEU A 484 -0.74 -5.09 -13.25
C LEU A 484 -0.83 -4.30 -14.55
N SER A 485 -0.96 -4.98 -15.69
CA SER A 485 -1.12 -4.33 -16.99
C SER A 485 -2.39 -3.48 -17.04
N SER A 486 -3.50 -3.98 -16.50
CA SER A 486 -4.78 -3.27 -16.48
C SER A 486 -4.70 -1.97 -15.67
N LEU A 487 -4.10 -2.04 -14.48
CA LEU A 487 -3.87 -0.86 -13.63
C LEU A 487 -2.93 0.15 -14.32
N ALA A 488 -1.89 -0.31 -15.02
CA ALA A 488 -1.00 0.58 -15.76
C ALA A 488 -1.68 1.26 -16.96
N VAL A 489 -2.62 0.58 -17.63
CA VAL A 489 -3.47 1.18 -18.67
C VAL A 489 -4.37 2.27 -18.06
N VAL A 490 -4.98 2.00 -16.91
CA VAL A 490 -5.78 3.01 -16.17
C VAL A 490 -4.92 4.23 -15.82
N ALA A 491 -3.68 4.02 -15.33
CA ALA A 491 -2.75 5.11 -15.08
C ALA A 491 -2.45 5.90 -16.38
N THR A 492 -2.20 5.22 -17.49
CA THR A 492 -1.96 5.86 -18.79
C THR A 492 -3.12 6.77 -19.19
N VAL A 493 -4.35 6.26 -19.13
CA VAL A 493 -5.55 7.03 -19.49
C VAL A 493 -5.75 8.22 -18.55
N ALA A 494 -5.60 8.00 -17.23
CA ALA A 494 -5.72 9.05 -16.22
C ALA A 494 -4.64 10.14 -16.38
N SER A 495 -3.47 9.80 -16.90
CA SER A 495 -2.39 10.76 -17.12
C SER A 495 -2.78 11.86 -18.11
N PHE A 496 -3.59 11.56 -19.15
CA PHE A 496 -4.10 12.58 -20.07
C PHE A 496 -5.05 13.57 -19.39
N ALA A 497 -5.74 13.16 -18.34
CA ALA A 497 -6.63 14.02 -17.57
C ALA A 497 -5.85 15.05 -16.72
N LEU A 498 -4.58 14.80 -16.41
CA LEU A 498 -3.70 15.71 -15.67
C LEU A 498 -3.45 17.05 -16.41
N GLY A 499 -3.50 17.04 -17.74
CA GLY A 499 -3.41 18.24 -18.57
C GLY A 499 -1.98 18.75 -18.82
N TRP A 500 -1.84 19.56 -19.86
CA TRP A 500 -0.54 20.07 -20.33
C TRP A 500 -0.23 21.42 -19.70
N LYS A 501 0.22 21.42 -18.44
CA LYS A 501 0.57 22.64 -17.69
C LYS A 501 2.08 22.75 -17.51
N ASP A 502 2.61 23.94 -17.80
CA ASP A 502 4.01 24.28 -17.54
C ASP A 502 4.18 24.66 -16.06
N VAL A 503 4.83 23.80 -15.27
CA VAL A 503 5.07 24.03 -13.84
C VAL A 503 6.10 25.13 -13.58
N ARG A 504 6.79 25.64 -14.61
CA ARG A 504 7.76 26.74 -14.50
C ARG A 504 7.11 28.11 -14.56
N LYS A 505 5.86 28.22 -15.03
CA LYS A 505 5.12 29.49 -15.11
C LYS A 505 4.35 29.71 -13.80
N LYS A 506 4.59 30.84 -13.12
CA LYS A 506 3.80 31.26 -11.95
C LYS A 506 2.32 31.37 -12.36
N GLN A 507 1.42 30.78 -11.58
CA GLN A 507 0.00 30.95 -11.83
C GLN A 507 -0.49 32.32 -11.31
N PRO A 508 -1.36 33.02 -12.05
CA PRO A 508 -1.92 34.33 -11.63
C PRO A 508 -2.78 34.26 -10.36
N ILE A 509 -3.18 33.05 -9.92
CA ILE A 509 -3.94 32.83 -8.67
C ILE A 509 -3.03 33.05 -7.44
N ALA A 510 -1.77 32.64 -7.51
CA ALA A 510 -0.79 32.88 -6.45
C ALA A 510 -0.49 34.39 -6.31
N GLU A 511 -0.45 35.11 -7.43
CA GLU A 511 -0.30 36.57 -7.44
C GLU A 511 -1.52 37.28 -6.85
N LYS A 512 -2.76 36.87 -7.18
CA LYS A 512 -3.96 37.48 -6.59
C LYS A 512 -4.14 37.20 -5.11
N ALA A 513 -3.78 36.01 -4.64
CA ALA A 513 -3.81 35.66 -3.22
C ALA A 513 -2.73 36.43 -2.43
N GLN A 514 -1.50 36.49 -2.94
CA GLN A 514 -0.43 37.29 -2.32
C GLN A 514 -0.68 38.79 -2.42
N ALA A 515 -1.37 39.27 -3.46
CA ALA A 515 -1.75 40.68 -3.58
C ALA A 515 -2.86 41.06 -2.57
N ARG A 516 -3.85 40.18 -2.35
CA ARG A 516 -4.89 40.39 -1.32
C ARG A 516 -4.32 40.37 0.10
N ASP A 517 -3.42 39.44 0.39
CA ASP A 517 -2.79 39.32 1.71
C ASP A 517 -1.85 40.51 2.00
N LYS A 518 -1.29 41.13 0.95
CA LYS A 518 -0.49 42.36 1.05
C LYS A 518 -1.33 43.65 1.07
N SER A 519 -2.56 43.63 0.55
CA SER A 519 -3.41 44.83 0.50
C SER A 519 -4.28 45.01 1.76
N GLY A 520 -4.34 44.02 2.66
CA GLY A 520 -5.07 44.13 3.93
C GLY A 520 -6.59 44.24 3.79
N ASP A 521 -7.13 44.01 2.59
CA ASP A 521 -8.58 44.02 2.36
C ASP A 521 -9.15 42.63 2.68
N VAL A 522 -9.74 42.54 3.87
CA VAL A 522 -10.59 41.43 4.33
C VAL A 522 -11.95 41.50 3.63
#